data_AF-A0A535HNG9-F1
#
_entry.id   AF-A0A535HNG9-F1
#
_cell.length_a   1.000
_cell.length_b   1.000
_cell.length_c   1.000
_cell.angle_alpha   90.00
_cell.angle_beta   90.00
_cell.angle_gamma   90.00
#
_symmetry.space_group_name_H-M   'P 1'
#
loop_
_entity.id
_entity.type
_entity.pdbx_description
1 polymer ?
#
loop_
_entity_poly.entity_id
_entity_poly.type
_entity_poly.pdbx_seq_one_letter_code
_entity_poly.pdbx_strand_id
1 'polypeptide(L)'
;ISAEQQKSILAHATVRTDKELALLLINASYANQADIVQAVRSHLLDTVYLLFTWNEGAFFFEPTVLPSVDRITVPIHLEGVIMEGTRRVQEWETLQDELPDLDLAMRFSERPNANLRDISLSVDEWRVISFINPRNSIKQIADVNKMNDFQIRKIVYRMMQAGLVELTHPEGAPRKRLLTRPPAPATTAPAVEQAPWTPPVGMQRPAPAMATAGGPSVPAPVAAPGMSPSRSVIMRIIDRIRQL
;
A
#
# COMPACT_ATOMS: atom_id res chain seq x y z
N ILE A 1 -13.95 -13.34 18.41
CA ILE A 1 -13.40 -13.74 19.74
C ILE A 1 -13.80 -12.64 20.73
N SER A 2 -14.47 -12.99 21.82
CA SER A 2 -14.78 -12.03 22.90
C SER A 2 -13.53 -11.74 23.73
N ALA A 3 -13.38 -10.52 24.26
CA ALA A 3 -12.21 -10.11 25.06
C ALA A 3 -12.01 -10.99 26.31
N GLU A 4 -13.08 -11.56 26.86
CA GLU A 4 -13.00 -12.50 27.98
C GLU A 4 -12.51 -13.88 27.57
N GLN A 5 -12.86 -14.34 26.36
CA GLN A 5 -12.37 -15.60 25.79
C GLN A 5 -10.90 -15.50 25.39
N GLN A 6 -10.46 -14.33 24.94
CA GLN A 6 -9.05 -14.06 24.67
C GLN A 6 -8.23 -14.12 25.97
N LYS A 7 -8.75 -13.58 27.07
CA LYS A 7 -8.11 -13.68 28.40
C LYS A 7 -8.09 -15.10 28.95
N SER A 8 -9.13 -15.90 28.78
CA SER A 8 -9.13 -17.29 29.27
C SER A 8 -8.18 -18.17 28.45
N ILE A 9 -8.14 -18.01 27.12
CA ILE A 9 -7.16 -18.68 26.26
C ILE A 9 -5.74 -18.26 26.64
N LEU A 10 -5.49 -16.96 26.91
CA LEU A 10 -4.17 -16.47 27.34
C LEU A 10 -3.77 -16.93 28.75
N ALA A 11 -4.72 -17.02 29.67
CA ALA A 11 -4.49 -17.48 31.05
C ALA A 11 -4.19 -19.00 31.12
N HIS A 12 -4.81 -19.79 30.23
CA HIS A 12 -4.46 -21.20 30.03
C HIS A 12 -3.27 -21.38 29.06
N ALA A 13 -2.93 -20.36 28.28
CA ALA A 13 -1.72 -20.28 27.46
C ALA A 13 -0.51 -19.80 28.27
N THR A 14 -0.31 -20.35 29.47
CA THR A 14 1.03 -20.58 30.04
C THR A 14 1.76 -21.68 29.24
N VAL A 15 1.64 -21.62 27.93
CA VAL A 15 2.04 -22.63 26.94
C VAL A 15 3.42 -22.28 26.43
N ARG A 16 4.30 -23.28 26.39
CA ARG A 16 5.74 -23.10 26.13
C ARG A 16 6.06 -23.06 24.64
N THR A 17 5.14 -23.45 23.75
CA THR A 17 5.41 -23.59 22.30
C THR A 17 4.21 -23.24 21.39
N ASP A 18 4.48 -22.81 20.15
CA ASP A 18 3.45 -22.45 19.15
C ASP A 18 2.55 -23.65 18.80
N LYS A 19 3.13 -24.86 18.74
CA LYS A 19 2.41 -26.09 18.41
C LYS A 19 1.39 -26.48 19.48
N GLU A 20 1.75 -26.38 20.75
CA GLU A 20 0.83 -26.66 21.86
C GLU A 20 -0.35 -25.69 21.85
N LEU A 21 -0.10 -24.41 21.54
CA LEU A 21 -1.15 -23.40 21.44
C LEU A 21 -2.09 -23.71 20.27
N ALA A 22 -1.54 -24.08 19.12
CA ALA A 22 -2.33 -24.52 17.97
C ALA A 22 -3.21 -25.74 18.29
N LEU A 23 -2.66 -26.75 18.97
CA LEU A 23 -3.42 -27.93 19.40
C LEU A 23 -4.54 -27.58 20.38
N LEU A 24 -4.30 -26.66 21.32
CA LEU A 24 -5.32 -26.19 22.25
C LEU A 24 -6.47 -25.51 21.50
N LEU A 25 -6.18 -24.63 20.53
CA LEU A 25 -7.20 -23.95 19.72
C LEU A 25 -8.04 -24.93 18.90
N ILE A 26 -7.42 -25.98 18.36
CA ILE A 26 -8.11 -27.05 17.62
C ILE A 26 -8.99 -27.85 18.57
N ASN A 27 -8.45 -28.31 19.71
CA ASN A 27 -9.20 -29.12 20.68
C ASN A 27 -10.39 -28.34 21.28
N ALA A 28 -10.22 -27.04 21.49
CA ALA A 28 -11.29 -26.16 21.95
C ALA A 28 -12.27 -25.75 20.82
N SER A 29 -12.11 -26.26 19.60
CA SER A 29 -12.96 -26.00 18.43
C SER A 29 -13.04 -24.51 18.04
N TYR A 30 -12.02 -23.72 18.38
CA TYR A 30 -11.94 -22.30 18.03
C TYR A 30 -11.33 -22.05 16.64
N ALA A 31 -10.52 -22.99 16.14
CA ALA A 31 -9.93 -22.93 14.80
C ALA A 31 -9.66 -24.34 14.27
N ASN A 32 -9.67 -24.52 12.96
CA ASN A 32 -9.19 -25.76 12.35
C ASN A 32 -7.69 -25.64 11.97
N GLN A 33 -7.08 -26.76 11.57
CA GLN A 33 -5.66 -26.78 11.18
C GLN A 33 -5.36 -25.86 9.98
N ALA A 34 -6.25 -25.82 8.99
CA ALA A 34 -6.07 -24.97 7.81
C ALA A 34 -6.11 -23.48 8.16
N ASP A 35 -6.99 -23.08 9.07
CA ASP A 35 -7.08 -21.69 9.56
C ASP A 35 -5.78 -21.27 10.26
N ILE A 36 -5.22 -22.16 11.09
CA ILE A 36 -3.96 -21.90 11.79
C ILE A 36 -2.80 -21.80 10.80
N VAL A 37 -2.68 -22.74 9.86
CA VAL A 37 -1.64 -22.71 8.83
C VAL A 37 -1.75 -21.43 7.99
N GLN A 38 -2.96 -21.02 7.62
CA GLN A 38 -3.21 -19.81 6.84
C GLN A 38 -2.90 -18.53 7.64
N ALA A 39 -3.22 -18.51 8.93
CA ALA A 39 -2.90 -17.39 9.82
C ALA A 39 -1.38 -17.23 9.97
N VAL A 40 -0.67 -18.32 10.24
CA VAL A 40 0.81 -18.33 10.35
C VAL A 40 1.44 -17.91 9.01
N ARG A 41 0.92 -18.42 7.88
CA ARG A 41 1.39 -18.04 6.55
C ARG A 41 1.25 -16.54 6.32
N SER A 42 0.07 -16.00 6.58
CA SER A 42 -0.23 -14.57 6.39
C SER A 42 0.71 -13.71 7.24
N HIS A 43 0.87 -14.07 8.52
CA HIS A 43 1.76 -13.35 9.43
C HIS A 43 3.23 -13.35 8.98
N LEU A 44 3.73 -14.51 8.53
CA LEU A 44 5.10 -14.64 8.01
C LEU A 44 5.26 -13.78 6.75
N LEU A 45 4.33 -13.87 5.80
CA LEU A 45 4.38 -13.08 4.57
C LEU A 45 4.30 -11.58 4.86
N ASP A 46 3.44 -11.12 5.77
CA ASP A 46 3.35 -9.71 6.16
C ASP A 46 4.68 -9.21 6.74
N THR A 47 5.34 -10.03 7.55
CA THR A 47 6.68 -9.72 8.10
C THR A 47 7.73 -9.64 6.99
N VAL A 48 7.73 -10.59 6.06
CA VAL A 48 8.67 -10.59 4.93
C VAL A 48 8.43 -9.38 4.03
N TYR A 49 7.18 -9.05 3.70
CA TYR A 49 6.87 -7.89 2.86
C TYR A 49 7.19 -6.56 3.55
N LEU A 50 7.17 -6.49 4.87
CA LEU A 50 7.67 -5.32 5.60
C LEU A 50 9.18 -5.12 5.39
N LEU A 51 9.97 -6.20 5.28
CA LEU A 51 11.41 -6.10 5.01
C LEU A 51 11.70 -5.51 3.62
N PHE A 52 10.80 -5.68 2.66
CA PHE A 52 10.94 -5.06 1.32
C PHE A 52 10.84 -3.54 1.36
N THR A 53 10.30 -2.93 2.42
CA THR A 53 10.24 -1.47 2.57
C THR A 53 11.50 -0.88 3.19
N TRP A 54 12.49 -1.71 3.54
CA TRP A 54 13.75 -1.24 4.14
C TRP A 54 14.72 -0.82 3.04
N ASN A 55 15.14 0.44 3.04
CA ASN A 55 16.09 0.96 2.06
C ASN A 55 17.53 0.51 2.33
N GLU A 56 17.88 0.24 3.60
CA GLU A 56 19.21 -0.14 4.04
C GLU A 56 19.12 -1.19 5.17
N GLY A 57 20.08 -2.11 5.22
CA GLY A 57 20.16 -3.14 6.26
C GLY A 57 21.28 -4.14 6.03
N ALA A 58 21.70 -4.81 7.09
CA ALA A 58 22.61 -5.96 7.01
C ALA A 58 21.80 -7.25 7.22
N PHE A 59 22.03 -8.25 6.37
CA PHE A 59 21.42 -9.56 6.52
C PHE A 59 22.49 -10.66 6.51
N PHE A 60 22.20 -11.74 7.22
CA PHE A 60 23.01 -12.95 7.23
C PHE A 60 22.08 -14.16 7.10
N PHE A 61 22.44 -15.10 6.24
CA PHE A 61 21.67 -16.30 6.00
C PHE A 61 22.50 -17.54 6.28
N GLU A 62 22.03 -18.38 7.20
CA GLU A 62 22.66 -19.65 7.55
C GLU A 62 21.83 -20.82 6.98
N PRO A 63 22.23 -21.41 5.84
CA PRO A 63 21.44 -22.47 5.19
C PRO A 63 21.31 -23.74 6.03
N THR A 64 22.19 -23.94 7.00
CA THR A 64 22.23 -25.15 7.85
C THR A 64 21.43 -25.01 9.13
N VAL A 65 21.01 -23.79 9.49
CA VAL A 65 20.21 -23.55 10.70
C VAL A 65 18.74 -23.82 10.38
N LEU A 66 18.24 -24.95 10.89
CA LEU A 66 16.84 -25.33 10.76
C LEU A 66 15.97 -24.65 11.83
N PRO A 67 14.69 -24.35 11.54
CA PRO A 67 13.77 -23.83 12.53
C PRO A 67 13.58 -24.83 13.67
N SER A 68 13.38 -24.32 14.89
CA SER A 68 13.16 -25.17 16.08
C SER A 68 11.97 -26.11 15.88
N VAL A 69 12.07 -27.33 16.42
CA VAL A 69 11.04 -28.37 16.28
C VAL A 69 9.68 -27.92 16.86
N ASP A 70 9.68 -26.95 17.77
CA ASP A 70 8.48 -26.43 18.43
C ASP A 70 7.72 -25.36 17.62
N ARG A 71 8.27 -24.95 16.47
CA ARG A 71 7.67 -23.94 15.57
C ARG A 71 6.79 -24.60 14.51
N ILE A 72 5.74 -23.87 14.10
CA ILE A 72 4.90 -24.26 12.98
C ILE A 72 5.56 -23.80 11.69
N THR A 73 6.00 -24.73 10.85
CA THR A 73 6.59 -24.45 9.52
C THR A 73 5.51 -24.52 8.45
N VAL A 74 5.48 -23.54 7.56
CA VAL A 74 4.53 -23.47 6.45
C VAL A 74 5.29 -23.45 5.12
N PRO A 75 4.89 -24.26 4.12
CA PRO A 75 5.51 -24.20 2.80
C PRO A 75 5.20 -22.88 2.10
N ILE A 76 6.23 -22.26 1.53
CA ILE A 76 6.14 -20.97 0.82
C ILE A 76 6.85 -21.09 -0.53
N HIS A 77 6.20 -20.58 -1.58
CA HIS A 77 6.78 -20.46 -2.90
C HIS A 77 7.63 -19.19 -2.98
N LEU A 78 8.94 -19.33 -2.79
CA LEU A 78 9.88 -18.21 -2.70
C LEU A 78 9.79 -17.27 -3.91
N GLU A 79 9.76 -17.80 -5.14
CA GLU A 79 9.64 -17.00 -6.35
C GLU A 79 8.39 -16.12 -6.35
N GLY A 80 7.24 -16.69 -5.94
CA GLY A 80 5.99 -15.94 -5.82
C GLY A 80 6.08 -14.81 -4.78
N VAL A 81 6.80 -15.03 -3.68
CA VAL A 81 7.03 -13.99 -2.65
C VAL A 81 7.93 -12.89 -3.17
N ILE A 82 9.02 -13.21 -3.89
CA ILE A 82 9.93 -12.21 -4.46
C ILE A 82 9.19 -11.34 -5.49
N MET A 83 8.44 -11.98 -6.39
CA MET A 83 7.67 -11.28 -7.41
C MET A 83 6.61 -10.38 -6.79
N GLU A 84 5.87 -10.88 -5.80
CA GLU A 84 4.84 -10.10 -5.10
C GLU A 84 5.46 -8.96 -4.27
N GLY A 85 6.56 -9.20 -3.58
CA GLY A 85 7.27 -8.18 -2.81
C GLY A 85 7.77 -7.05 -3.69
N THR A 86 8.41 -7.37 -4.81
CA THR A 86 8.89 -6.39 -5.79
C THR A 86 7.73 -5.57 -6.36
N ARG A 87 6.63 -6.23 -6.72
CA ARG A 87 5.41 -5.57 -7.22
C ARG A 87 4.84 -4.58 -6.20
N ARG A 88 4.82 -4.94 -4.91
CA ARG A 88 4.31 -4.07 -3.83
C ARG A 88 5.17 -2.84 -3.62
N VAL A 89 6.50 -2.98 -3.69
CA VAL A 89 7.42 -1.84 -3.58
C VAL A 89 7.19 -0.88 -4.74
N GLN A 90 7.15 -1.39 -5.97
CA GLN A 90 6.86 -0.57 -7.16
C GLN A 90 5.48 0.10 -7.09
N GLU A 91 4.46 -0.61 -6.61
CA GLU A 91 3.12 -0.04 -6.39
C GLU A 91 3.19 1.08 -5.35
N TRP A 92 3.90 0.88 -4.24
CA TRP A 92 4.09 1.91 -3.22
C TRP A 92 4.80 3.15 -3.77
N GLU A 93 5.91 2.97 -4.49
CA GLU A 93 6.66 4.07 -5.11
C GLU A 93 5.80 4.84 -6.11
N THR A 94 5.07 4.14 -6.99
CA THR A 94 4.17 4.75 -7.97
C THR A 94 3.06 5.56 -7.28
N LEU A 95 2.45 5.00 -6.23
CA LEU A 95 1.43 5.69 -5.44
C LEU A 95 1.99 6.89 -4.66
N GLN A 96 3.27 6.85 -4.30
CA GLN A 96 3.96 7.95 -3.64
C GLN A 96 4.26 9.09 -4.62
N ASP A 97 4.67 8.76 -5.84
CA ASP A 97 4.96 9.73 -6.90
C ASP A 97 3.70 10.42 -7.44
N GLU A 98 2.60 9.68 -7.61
CA GLU A 98 1.33 10.20 -8.11
C GLU A 98 0.58 11.03 -7.06
N LEU A 99 0.73 10.71 -5.78
CA LEU A 99 -0.06 11.30 -4.70
C LEU A 99 0.81 11.81 -3.53
N PRO A 100 1.91 12.52 -3.76
CA PRO A 100 2.95 12.75 -2.75
C PRO A 100 2.43 13.37 -1.47
N ASP A 101 1.47 14.30 -1.58
CA ASP A 101 0.88 15.01 -0.45
C ASP A 101 -0.54 14.51 -0.10
N LEU A 102 -0.70 14.03 1.14
CA LEU A 102 -1.99 13.60 1.70
C LEU A 102 -2.78 14.75 2.33
N ASP A 103 -2.19 15.94 2.43
CA ASP A 103 -2.88 17.14 2.91
C ASP A 103 -3.80 17.75 1.82
N LEU A 104 -3.79 17.22 0.60
CA LEU A 104 -4.73 17.57 -0.46
C LEU A 104 -6.15 17.10 -0.13
N ALA A 105 -7.15 17.79 -0.67
CA ALA A 105 -8.56 17.41 -0.59
C ALA A 105 -9.03 16.76 -1.90
N MET A 106 -10.15 16.05 -1.83
CA MET A 106 -10.77 15.43 -3.00
C MET A 106 -12.10 16.09 -3.32
N ARG A 107 -12.40 16.24 -4.62
CA ARG A 107 -13.71 16.63 -5.13
C ARG A 107 -14.20 15.57 -6.13
N PHE A 108 -15.51 15.36 -6.19
CA PHE A 108 -16.09 14.56 -7.28
C PHE A 108 -15.91 15.26 -8.63
N SER A 109 -15.53 14.50 -9.66
CA SER A 109 -15.45 15.02 -11.02
C SER A 109 -16.84 15.41 -11.53
N GLU A 110 -16.91 16.49 -12.31
CA GLU A 110 -18.16 16.99 -12.89
C GLU A 110 -18.67 16.11 -14.03
N ARG A 111 -17.76 15.41 -14.70
CA ARG A 111 -18.04 14.44 -15.77
C ARG A 111 -17.28 13.15 -15.48
N PRO A 112 -17.80 12.29 -14.60
CA PRO A 112 -17.13 11.02 -14.33
C PRO A 112 -17.10 10.19 -15.63
N ASN A 113 -15.89 9.83 -16.07
CA ASN A 113 -15.69 8.99 -17.25
C ASN A 113 -16.29 7.60 -17.07
N ALA A 114 -16.48 7.18 -15.82
CA ALA A 114 -17.14 5.94 -15.45
C ALA A 114 -18.53 6.20 -14.84
N ASN A 115 -19.53 5.45 -15.30
CA ASN A 115 -20.84 5.41 -14.64
C ASN A 115 -20.69 4.73 -13.28
N LEU A 116 -20.89 5.46 -12.16
CA LEU A 116 -20.88 4.90 -10.80
C LEU A 116 -21.79 3.67 -10.61
N ARG A 117 -22.72 3.43 -11.54
CA ARG A 117 -23.65 2.29 -11.54
C ARG A 117 -23.01 0.94 -11.91
N ASP A 118 -21.89 0.97 -12.64
CA ASP A 118 -21.23 -0.23 -13.19
C ASP A 118 -19.91 -0.56 -12.49
N ILE A 119 -19.50 0.27 -11.52
CA ILE A 119 -18.24 0.10 -10.78
C ILE A 119 -18.52 -0.74 -9.53
N SER A 120 -17.88 -1.90 -9.43
CA SER A 120 -17.88 -2.73 -8.23
C SER A 120 -16.92 -2.14 -7.18
N LEU A 121 -17.43 -1.21 -6.38
CA LEU A 121 -16.69 -0.61 -5.27
C LEU A 121 -16.80 -1.48 -4.01
N SER A 122 -15.67 -1.69 -3.34
CA SER A 122 -15.58 -2.34 -2.04
C SER A 122 -16.20 -1.48 -0.92
N VAL A 123 -16.48 -2.10 0.22
CA VAL A 123 -17.05 -1.41 1.40
C VAL A 123 -16.16 -0.25 1.86
N ASP A 124 -14.84 -0.44 1.81
CA ASP A 124 -13.87 0.57 2.21
C ASP A 124 -13.81 1.74 1.23
N GLU A 125 -13.89 1.48 -0.08
CA GLU A 125 -13.99 2.52 -1.09
C GLU A 125 -15.27 3.35 -0.93
N TRP A 126 -16.41 2.72 -0.63
CA TRP A 126 -17.65 3.43 -0.32
C TRP A 126 -17.57 4.30 0.93
N ARG A 127 -16.89 3.83 1.98
CA ARG A 127 -16.66 4.63 3.18
C ARG A 127 -15.87 5.89 2.84
N VAL A 128 -14.77 5.75 2.11
CA VAL A 128 -13.96 6.89 1.66
C VAL A 128 -14.81 7.87 0.85
N ILE A 129 -15.62 7.39 -0.10
CA ILE A 129 -16.52 8.22 -0.93
C ILE A 129 -17.46 9.09 -0.07
N SER A 130 -17.99 8.55 1.03
CA SER A 130 -18.93 9.29 1.88
C SER A 130 -18.31 10.49 2.60
N PHE A 131 -16.98 10.52 2.76
CA PHE A 131 -16.24 11.59 3.42
C PHE A 131 -15.56 12.56 2.45
N ILE A 132 -15.70 12.34 1.13
CA ILE A 132 -15.13 13.22 0.10
C ILE A 132 -15.80 14.59 0.18
N ASN A 133 -15.02 15.59 0.56
CA ASN A 133 -15.42 16.98 0.61
C ASN A 133 -14.17 17.84 0.34
N PRO A 134 -14.26 18.93 -0.42
CA PRO A 134 -13.14 19.86 -0.64
C PRO A 134 -12.58 20.51 0.64
N ARG A 135 -13.24 20.37 1.79
CA ARG A 135 -12.74 20.82 3.10
C ARG A 135 -11.93 19.79 3.87
N ASN A 136 -12.08 18.50 3.56
CA ASN A 136 -11.40 17.42 4.26
C ASN A 136 -10.16 17.00 3.48
N SER A 137 -9.01 16.91 4.14
CA SER A 137 -7.82 16.35 3.51
C SER A 137 -7.92 14.82 3.41
N ILE A 138 -7.18 14.23 2.46
CA ILE A 138 -7.08 12.77 2.30
C ILE A 138 -6.56 12.14 3.60
N LYS A 139 -5.62 12.79 4.27
CA LYS A 139 -5.10 12.37 5.58
C LYS A 139 -6.20 12.30 6.65
N GLN A 140 -7.04 13.34 6.76
CA GLN A 140 -8.16 13.33 7.70
C GLN A 140 -9.17 12.22 7.38
N ILE A 141 -9.43 11.97 6.09
CA ILE A 141 -10.30 10.87 5.66
C ILE A 141 -9.69 9.52 6.04
N ALA A 142 -8.37 9.35 5.91
CA ALA A 142 -7.67 8.14 6.34
C ALA A 142 -7.79 7.90 7.85
N ASP A 143 -7.57 8.95 8.66
CA ASP A 143 -7.63 8.87 10.12
C ASP A 143 -9.03 8.45 10.61
N VAL A 144 -10.09 9.04 10.04
CA VAL A 144 -11.48 8.70 10.40
C VAL A 144 -11.81 7.26 10.03
N ASN A 145 -11.29 6.77 8.91
CA ASN A 145 -11.50 5.40 8.44
C ASN A 145 -10.50 4.38 9.01
N LYS A 146 -9.57 4.81 9.87
CA LYS A 146 -8.49 3.99 10.44
C LYS A 146 -7.67 3.27 9.37
N MET A 147 -7.42 3.97 8.26
CA MET A 147 -6.62 3.46 7.15
C MET A 147 -5.18 3.97 7.27
N ASN A 148 -4.22 3.16 6.83
CA ASN A 148 -2.84 3.62 6.68
C ASN A 148 -2.65 4.38 5.35
N ASP A 149 -1.52 5.08 5.24
CA ASP A 149 -1.16 5.87 4.06
C ASP A 149 -1.20 5.04 2.76
N PHE A 150 -0.79 3.77 2.80
CA PHE A 150 -0.84 2.89 1.61
C PHE A 150 -2.28 2.70 1.14
N GLN A 151 -3.15 2.31 2.07
CA GLN A 151 -4.53 1.93 1.79
C GLN A 151 -5.29 3.12 1.22
N ILE A 152 -5.15 4.29 1.85
CA ILE A 152 -5.83 5.48 1.36
C ILE A 152 -5.29 5.91 -0.01
N ARG A 153 -3.96 5.95 -0.23
CA ARG A 153 -3.37 6.28 -1.54
C ARG A 153 -3.87 5.35 -2.63
N LYS A 154 -3.88 4.05 -2.36
CA LYS A 154 -4.36 3.02 -3.30
C LYS A 154 -5.83 3.18 -3.66
N ILE A 155 -6.68 3.54 -2.69
CA ILE A 155 -8.10 3.82 -2.92
C ILE A 155 -8.26 5.09 -3.76
N VAL A 156 -7.61 6.19 -3.35
CA VAL A 156 -7.73 7.47 -4.05
C VAL A 156 -7.20 7.37 -5.47
N TYR A 157 -6.05 6.73 -5.68
CA TYR A 157 -5.49 6.51 -7.02
C TYR A 157 -6.45 5.75 -7.93
N ARG A 158 -7.10 4.68 -7.43
CA ARG A 158 -8.12 3.96 -8.21
C ARG A 158 -9.34 4.83 -8.55
N MET A 159 -9.78 5.68 -7.63
CA MET A 159 -10.88 6.62 -7.89
C MET A 159 -10.48 7.70 -8.90
N MET A 160 -9.23 8.18 -8.87
CA MET A 160 -8.69 9.13 -9.85
C MET A 160 -8.62 8.48 -11.25
N GLN A 161 -8.12 7.25 -11.35
CA GLN A 161 -8.05 6.52 -12.61
C GLN A 161 -9.42 6.19 -13.19
N ALA A 162 -10.43 5.97 -12.34
CA ALA A 162 -11.82 5.83 -12.76
C ALA A 162 -12.48 7.18 -13.17
N GLY A 163 -11.80 8.31 -12.96
CA GLY A 163 -12.32 9.66 -13.20
C GLY A 163 -13.44 10.05 -12.25
N LEU A 164 -13.57 9.38 -11.09
CA LEU A 164 -14.61 9.69 -10.11
C LEU A 164 -14.26 10.92 -9.27
N VAL A 165 -12.97 11.10 -9.00
CA VAL A 165 -12.46 12.14 -8.09
C VAL A 165 -11.30 12.89 -8.73
N GLU A 166 -11.20 14.17 -8.39
CA GLU A 166 -10.10 15.05 -8.76
C GLU A 166 -9.47 15.61 -7.48
N LEU A 167 -8.14 15.75 -7.49
CA LEU A 167 -7.39 16.35 -6.38
C LEU A 167 -7.54 17.87 -6.41
N THR A 168 -7.85 18.44 -5.26
CA THR A 168 -7.99 19.88 -5.05
C THR A 168 -7.21 20.29 -3.81
N HIS A 169 -6.78 21.55 -3.75
CA HIS A 169 -6.23 22.05 -2.50
C HIS A 169 -7.39 22.28 -1.52
N PRO A 170 -7.27 21.84 -0.25
CA PRO A 170 -8.34 22.02 0.72
C PRO A 170 -8.69 23.50 0.86
N GLU A 171 -9.98 23.81 0.79
CA GLU A 171 -10.47 25.17 0.93
C GLU A 171 -10.26 25.64 2.38
N GLY A 172 -9.26 26.51 2.59
CA GLY A 172 -8.89 27.03 3.92
C GLY A 172 -7.48 26.69 4.38
N ALA A 173 -6.73 25.82 3.69
CA ALA A 173 -5.30 25.69 3.96
C ALA A 173 -4.56 26.90 3.38
N PRO A 174 -3.59 27.49 4.11
CA PRO A 174 -2.72 28.47 3.50
C PRO A 174 -2.03 27.78 2.33
N ARG A 175 -2.27 28.23 1.09
CA ARG A 175 -1.38 27.92 -0.03
C ARG A 175 0.01 28.18 0.51
N LYS A 176 0.82 27.12 0.69
CA LYS A 176 2.25 27.28 0.83
C LYS A 176 2.66 28.00 -0.44
N ARG A 177 2.72 29.34 -0.38
CA ARG A 177 3.49 30.12 -1.33
C ARG A 177 4.84 29.45 -1.25
N LEU A 178 5.19 28.71 -2.29
CA LEU A 178 6.57 28.59 -2.69
C LEU A 178 7.08 30.03 -2.62
N LEU A 179 7.77 30.35 -1.53
CA LEU A 179 8.48 31.61 -1.41
C LEU A 179 9.43 31.54 -2.58
N THR A 180 9.08 32.24 -3.66
CA THR A 180 10.03 32.58 -4.70
C THR A 180 11.15 33.27 -3.94
N ARG A 181 12.24 32.53 -3.71
CA ARG A 181 13.42 33.09 -3.08
C ARG A 181 13.78 34.29 -3.96
N PRO A 182 13.77 35.54 -3.44
CA PRO A 182 14.23 36.66 -4.23
C PRO A 182 15.63 36.30 -4.75
N PRO A 183 15.97 36.63 -6.01
CA PRO A 183 17.30 36.34 -6.53
C PRO A 183 18.31 36.96 -5.57
N ALA A 184 19.15 36.10 -4.98
CA ALA A 184 20.18 36.55 -4.08
C ALA A 184 21.05 37.58 -4.82
N PRO A 185 21.46 38.69 -4.18
CA PRO A 185 22.44 39.58 -4.78
C PRO A 185 23.69 38.75 -5.09
N ALA A 186 24.17 38.89 -6.33
CA ALA A 186 25.38 38.26 -6.80
C ALA A 186 26.58 38.77 -5.99
N THR A 187 26.88 38.09 -4.88
CA THR A 187 28.18 38.21 -4.22
C THR A 187 29.16 37.40 -5.04
N THR A 188 29.99 38.11 -5.80
CA THR A 188 31.22 37.60 -6.42
C THR A 188 32.12 37.01 -5.34
N ALA A 189 32.14 35.68 -5.25
CA ALA A 189 33.23 34.95 -4.60
C ALA A 189 34.39 34.82 -5.60
N PRO A 190 35.66 34.86 -5.14
CA PRO A 190 36.82 34.80 -6.02
C PRO A 190 36.96 33.41 -6.64
N ALA A 191 37.45 33.40 -7.88
CA ALA A 191 37.72 32.20 -8.66
C ALA A 191 38.72 31.28 -7.92
N VAL A 192 38.28 30.08 -7.56
CA VAL A 192 39.19 28.98 -7.27
C VAL A 192 39.57 28.37 -8.61
N GLU A 193 40.83 28.57 -8.98
CA GLU A 193 41.46 28.04 -10.18
C GLU A 193 41.40 26.50 -10.18
N GLN A 194 40.57 25.95 -11.06
CA GLN A 194 40.51 24.51 -11.30
C GLN A 194 41.67 24.10 -12.21
N ALA A 195 42.57 23.28 -11.68
CA ALA A 195 43.57 22.60 -12.49
C ALA A 195 42.90 21.58 -13.43
N PRO A 196 43.40 21.38 -14.67
CA PRO A 196 42.74 20.48 -15.63
C PRO A 196 42.88 19.02 -15.21
N TRP A 197 41.75 18.33 -15.04
CA TRP A 197 41.72 16.87 -14.98
C TRP A 197 41.95 16.30 -16.38
N THR A 198 42.94 15.42 -16.51
CA THR A 198 43.15 14.62 -17.72
C THR A 198 42.64 13.19 -17.48
N PRO A 199 41.77 12.64 -18.34
CA PRO A 199 41.34 11.25 -18.24
C PRO A 199 42.47 10.30 -18.67
N PRO A 200 42.68 9.17 -17.98
CA PRO A 200 43.56 8.12 -18.48
C PRO A 200 42.90 7.40 -19.67
N VAL A 201 43.68 7.23 -20.73
CA VAL A 201 43.33 6.50 -21.95
C VAL A 201 43.34 4.99 -21.65
N GLY A 202 42.28 4.29 -22.08
CA GLY A 202 42.32 2.85 -22.29
C GLY A 202 41.29 2.05 -21.53
N MET A 203 40.03 2.07 -22.00
CA MET A 203 39.16 0.88 -21.98
C MET A 203 37.98 1.11 -22.92
N GLN A 204 38.05 0.45 -24.08
CA GLN A 204 36.96 0.41 -25.05
C GLN A 204 35.78 -0.36 -24.44
N ARG A 205 34.62 0.30 -24.41
CA ARG A 205 33.31 -0.34 -24.24
C ARG A 205 33.00 -1.19 -25.47
N PRO A 206 32.64 -2.48 -25.34
CA PRO A 206 31.97 -3.19 -26.43
C PRO A 206 30.51 -2.71 -26.55
N ALA A 207 30.04 -2.61 -27.79
CA ALA A 207 28.69 -2.16 -28.19
C ALA A 207 27.60 -3.16 -27.80
N PRO A 208 26.33 -2.73 -27.64
CA PRO A 208 25.21 -3.61 -27.32
C PRO A 208 24.70 -4.35 -28.56
N ALA A 209 24.44 -5.66 -28.40
CA ALA A 209 23.76 -6.48 -29.38
C ALA A 209 22.24 -6.27 -29.29
N MET A 210 21.62 -5.99 -30.45
CA MET A 210 20.17 -6.02 -30.63
C MET A 210 19.64 -7.44 -30.45
N ALA A 211 18.62 -7.60 -29.62
CA ALA A 211 17.78 -8.80 -29.58
C ALA A 211 16.29 -8.40 -29.58
N THR A 212 15.60 -8.89 -30.61
CA THR A 212 14.16 -8.83 -30.86
C THR A 212 13.44 -10.06 -30.29
N ALA A 213 12.27 -9.88 -29.68
CA ALA A 213 11.09 -10.79 -29.56
C ALA A 213 10.28 -10.37 -28.30
N GLY A 214 8.95 -10.25 -28.25
CA GLY A 214 7.88 -10.94 -28.96
C GLY A 214 7.28 -12.04 -28.07
N GLY A 215 6.26 -11.73 -27.24
CA GLY A 215 5.51 -12.72 -26.43
C GLY A 215 4.41 -12.12 -25.54
N PRO A 216 3.34 -12.86 -25.19
CA PRO A 216 1.95 -12.37 -25.26
C PRO A 216 1.31 -11.87 -23.95
N SER A 217 0.31 -11.02 -24.12
CA SER A 217 -0.63 -10.55 -23.10
C SER A 217 -1.48 -11.68 -22.52
N VAL A 218 -1.65 -11.70 -21.19
CA VAL A 218 -2.57 -12.60 -20.46
C VAL A 218 -3.58 -11.74 -19.68
N PRO A 219 -4.88 -12.06 -19.70
CA PRO A 219 -5.94 -11.21 -19.16
C PRO A 219 -6.11 -11.33 -17.63
N ALA A 220 -6.64 -10.26 -17.04
CA ALA A 220 -6.93 -10.12 -15.62
C ALA A 220 -8.05 -11.06 -15.12
N PRO A 221 -8.01 -11.52 -13.85
CA PRO A 221 -9.04 -12.37 -13.28
C PRO A 221 -10.28 -11.58 -12.80
N VAL A 222 -11.43 -12.20 -13.07
CA VAL A 222 -12.81 -11.82 -12.75
C VAL A 222 -13.07 -11.86 -11.24
N ALA A 223 -13.67 -10.79 -10.70
CA ALA A 223 -14.11 -10.69 -9.32
C ALA A 223 -15.46 -11.37 -9.09
N ALA A 224 -15.58 -12.12 -7.99
CA ALA A 224 -16.81 -12.76 -7.50
C ALA A 224 -17.57 -11.85 -6.50
N PRO A 225 -18.90 -12.00 -6.33
CA PRO A 225 -19.75 -10.99 -5.71
C PRO A 225 -19.93 -11.21 -4.21
N GLY A 226 -19.82 -10.13 -3.43
CA GLY A 226 -20.16 -10.08 -2.01
C GLY A 226 -21.02 -8.86 -1.71
N MET A 227 -22.28 -9.12 -1.34
CA MET A 227 -23.30 -8.23 -0.75
C MET A 227 -22.98 -6.71 -0.71
N SER A 228 -23.52 -5.98 -1.67
CA SER A 228 -23.58 -4.52 -1.66
C SER A 228 -24.83 -4.03 -0.90
N PRO A 229 -24.72 -2.97 -0.08
CA PRO A 229 -25.90 -2.33 0.50
C PRO A 229 -26.81 -1.74 -0.59
N SER A 230 -28.13 -1.83 -0.40
CA SER A 230 -29.15 -1.51 -1.41
C SER A 230 -29.04 -0.09 -1.99
N ARG A 231 -29.02 -0.04 -3.34
CA ARG A 231 -28.93 1.12 -4.25
C ARG A 231 -29.70 2.38 -3.84
N SER A 232 -30.82 2.26 -3.14
CA SER A 232 -31.70 3.38 -2.79
C SER A 232 -31.19 4.24 -1.64
N VAL A 233 -30.37 3.69 -0.75
CA VAL A 233 -29.83 4.43 0.41
C VAL A 233 -28.64 5.31 -0.01
N ILE A 234 -27.86 4.85 -1.00
CA ILE A 234 -26.60 5.45 -1.43
C ILE A 234 -26.83 6.66 -2.35
N MET A 235 -27.79 6.58 -3.29
CA MET A 235 -28.15 7.71 -4.16
C MET A 235 -28.69 8.92 -3.38
N ARG A 236 -29.40 8.69 -2.27
CA ARG A 236 -29.91 9.76 -1.41
C ARG A 236 -28.80 10.56 -0.71
N ILE A 237 -27.64 9.95 -0.48
CA ILE A 237 -26.50 10.61 0.17
C ILE A 237 -25.75 11.47 -0.86
N ILE A 238 -25.55 10.96 -2.08
CA ILE A 238 -24.90 11.69 -3.19
C ILE A 238 -25.70 12.95 -3.57
N ASP A 239 -27.03 12.85 -3.68
CA ASP A 239 -27.89 14.00 -3.97
C ASP A 239 -27.90 15.03 -2.85
N ARG A 240 -27.77 14.61 -1.59
CA ARG A 240 -27.75 15.50 -0.44
C ARG A 240 -26.43 16.27 -0.28
N ILE A 241 -25.31 15.66 -0.70
CA ILE A 241 -23.99 16.32 -0.70
C ILE A 241 -23.86 17.32 -1.85
N ARG A 242 -24.54 17.10 -2.99
CA ARG A 242 -24.59 18.08 -4.10
C ARG A 242 -25.41 19.35 -3.79
N GLN A 243 -26.20 19.37 -2.71
CA GLN A 243 -27.10 20.47 -2.34
C GLN A 243 -26.62 21.29 -1.13
N LEU A 244 -25.42 21.01 -0.60
CA LEU A 244 -24.76 21.76 0.48
C LEU A 244 -23.53 22.51 -0.05
#